data_AF-A0A7J5E742-F1
#
_entry.id   AF-A0A7J5E742-F1
#
_cell.length_a   1.000
_cell.length_b   1.000
_cell.length_c   1.000
_cell.angle_alpha   90.00
_cell.angle_beta   90.00
_cell.angle_gamma   90.00
#
_symmetry.space_group_name_H-M   'P 1'
#
loop_
_entity.id
_entity.type
_entity.pdbx_description
1 polymer ?
#
loop_
_entity_poly.entity_id
_entity_poly.type
_entity_poly.pdbx_seq_one_letter_code
_entity_poly.pdbx_strand_id
1 'polypeptide(L)'
;AVTNAWLNGETGVLKLAVTAAPCGYCRQFLNELTTSNELKILLEHENSNHSEVFKLSELLPQAFGPQDLEIKSRLMKTENHKLEKKNINDKLVLSAIDAANKSYAPYSKNYSGVSIKLSDGTIFSGRYAENAAYNPSLSPLQSALAFINLNKKNWNNEKIIDAVLAEAVTDISQKETTETLLNSISKIKLRYYKI
;
A
#
# COMPACT_ATOMS: atom_id res chain seq x y z
N ALA A 1 -7.64 -1.96 -5.31
CA ALA A 1 -8.35 -0.73 -5.72
C ALA A 1 -7.84 0.50 -4.97
N VAL A 2 -8.00 0.59 -3.65
CA VAL A 2 -7.56 1.74 -2.83
C VAL A 2 -6.07 2.06 -3.02
N THR A 3 -5.22 1.05 -2.91
CA THR A 3 -3.76 1.20 -3.08
C THR A 3 -3.39 1.68 -4.48
N ASN A 4 -4.09 1.18 -5.51
CA ASN A 4 -3.92 1.66 -6.89
C ASN A 4 -4.29 3.13 -7.04
N ALA A 5 -5.42 3.56 -6.48
CA ALA A 5 -5.82 4.96 -6.47
C ALA A 5 -4.75 5.83 -5.79
N TRP A 6 -4.29 5.41 -4.61
CA TRP A 6 -3.26 6.12 -3.85
C TRP A 6 -1.90 6.20 -4.57
N LEU A 7 -1.46 5.12 -5.21
CA LEU A 7 -0.21 5.10 -5.98
C LEU A 7 -0.29 5.99 -7.22
N ASN A 8 -1.48 6.18 -7.79
CA ASN A 8 -1.75 7.14 -8.87
C ASN A 8 -2.01 8.58 -8.39
N GLY A 9 -1.87 8.86 -7.09
CA GLY A 9 -1.93 10.22 -6.55
C GLY A 9 -3.29 10.67 -6.04
N GLU A 10 -4.29 9.77 -6.00
CA GLU A 10 -5.57 10.09 -5.36
C GLU A 10 -5.39 10.34 -3.86
N THR A 11 -6.17 11.30 -3.35
CA THR A 11 -6.08 11.76 -1.95
C THR A 11 -7.21 11.24 -1.07
N GLY A 12 -8.12 10.44 -1.62
CA GLY A 12 -9.21 9.78 -0.91
C GLY A 12 -10.01 8.86 -1.82
N VAL A 13 -10.95 8.13 -1.24
CA VAL A 13 -11.92 7.30 -1.96
C VAL A 13 -13.31 7.59 -1.43
N LEU A 14 -14.20 8.12 -2.28
CA LEU A 14 -15.57 8.46 -1.87
C LEU A 14 -16.53 7.27 -1.99
N LYS A 15 -16.30 6.39 -2.96
CA LYS A 15 -17.16 5.25 -3.26
C LYS A 15 -16.31 4.04 -3.64
N LEU A 16 -16.71 2.86 -3.15
CA LEU A 16 -16.10 1.59 -3.50
C LEU A 16 -17.21 0.59 -3.86
N ALA A 17 -17.26 0.17 -5.13
CA ALA A 17 -18.19 -0.86 -5.57
C ALA A 17 -17.54 -2.25 -5.44
N VAL A 18 -18.29 -3.20 -4.88
CA VAL A 18 -17.85 -4.58 -4.62
C VAL A 18 -18.98 -5.57 -4.90
N THR A 19 -18.62 -6.78 -5.30
CA THR A 19 -19.56 -7.89 -5.57
C THR A 19 -19.85 -8.75 -4.34
N ALA A 20 -19.09 -8.56 -3.26
CA ALA A 20 -19.28 -9.26 -2.00
C ALA A 20 -18.98 -8.31 -0.84
N ALA A 21 -19.68 -8.49 0.28
CA ALA A 21 -19.50 -7.65 1.45
C ALA A 21 -18.03 -7.70 1.92
N PRO A 22 -17.38 -6.55 2.20
CA PRO A 22 -15.98 -6.55 2.62
C PRO A 22 -15.84 -7.29 3.96
N CYS A 23 -14.80 -8.09 4.11
CA CYS A 23 -14.50 -8.76 5.39
C CYS A 23 -14.00 -7.76 6.44
N GLY A 24 -13.89 -8.19 7.71
CA GLY A 24 -13.43 -7.33 8.81
C GLY A 24 -12.05 -6.70 8.57
N TYR A 25 -11.12 -7.46 8.00
CA TYR A 25 -9.78 -6.96 7.62
C TYR A 25 -9.86 -5.77 6.66
N CYS A 26 -10.67 -5.88 5.59
CA CYS A 26 -10.85 -4.82 4.63
C CYS A 26 -11.55 -3.60 5.24
N ARG A 27 -12.60 -3.81 6.04
CA ARG A 27 -13.30 -2.71 6.74
C ARG A 27 -12.33 -1.93 7.64
N GLN A 28 -11.47 -2.65 8.37
CA GLN A 28 -10.48 -2.05 9.24
C GLN A 28 -9.40 -1.28 8.46
N PHE A 29 -8.94 -1.82 7.31
CA PHE A 29 -8.03 -1.10 6.41
C PHE A 29 -8.65 0.19 5.87
N LEU A 30 -9.93 0.15 5.46
CA LEU A 30 -10.66 1.31 4.95
C LEU A 30 -10.87 2.40 6.02
N ASN A 31 -10.86 2.04 7.30
CA ASN A 31 -10.99 3.00 8.41
C ASN A 31 -9.76 3.94 8.54
N GLU A 32 -8.66 3.59 7.87
CA GLU A 32 -7.42 4.37 7.85
C GLU A 32 -7.48 5.58 6.92
N LEU A 33 -8.38 5.55 5.93
CA LEU A 33 -8.42 6.53 4.83
C LEU A 33 -8.80 7.93 5.30
N THR A 34 -8.29 8.95 4.60
CA THR A 34 -8.69 10.35 4.75
C THR A 34 -10.21 10.55 4.66
N THR A 35 -10.89 9.74 3.85
CA THR A 35 -12.33 9.81 3.57
C THR A 35 -13.15 8.76 4.31
N SER A 36 -12.61 8.09 5.34
CA SER A 36 -13.30 6.95 6.00
C SER A 36 -14.71 7.28 6.50
N ASN A 37 -14.94 8.51 6.98
CA ASN A 37 -16.25 8.99 7.45
C ASN A 37 -17.28 9.22 6.33
N GLU A 38 -16.82 9.43 5.10
CA GLU A 38 -17.67 9.75 3.94
C GLU A 38 -17.76 8.60 2.93
N LEU A 39 -16.86 7.61 3.05
CA LEU A 39 -16.76 6.46 2.16
C LEU A 39 -18.08 5.68 2.12
N LYS A 40 -18.60 5.50 0.90
CA LYS A 40 -19.76 4.65 0.61
C LYS A 40 -19.33 3.36 -0.06
N ILE A 41 -19.86 2.23 0.41
CA ILE A 41 -19.63 0.91 -0.15
C ILE A 41 -20.89 0.52 -0.91
N LEU A 42 -20.76 0.32 -2.21
CA LEU A 42 -21.83 -0.13 -3.09
C LEU A 42 -21.71 -1.64 -3.22
N LEU A 43 -22.67 -2.38 -2.67
CA LEU A 43 -22.70 -3.84 -2.72
C LEU A 43 -23.70 -4.28 -3.78
N GLU A 44 -23.20 -4.96 -4.80
CA GLU A 44 -24.03 -5.61 -5.81
C GLU A 44 -24.29 -7.06 -5.39
N HIS A 45 -25.54 -7.50 -5.44
CA HIS A 45 -25.92 -8.88 -5.15
C HIS A 45 -26.20 -9.61 -6.47
N GLU A 46 -25.61 -10.80 -6.65
CA GLU A 46 -25.66 -11.59 -7.89
C GLU A 46 -27.09 -11.87 -8.41
N ASN A 47 -28.11 -11.79 -7.55
CA ASN A 47 -29.50 -12.12 -7.87
C ASN A 47 -30.48 -10.93 -7.81
N SER A 48 -30.00 -9.69 -7.69
CA SER A 48 -30.89 -8.52 -7.69
C SER A 48 -30.37 -7.41 -8.59
N ASN A 49 -31.25 -6.82 -9.41
CA ASN A 49 -30.96 -5.60 -10.19
C ASN A 49 -30.77 -4.33 -9.31
N HIS A 50 -30.46 -4.49 -8.03
CA HIS A 50 -30.33 -3.42 -7.05
C HIS A 50 -28.99 -3.53 -6.35
N SER A 51 -28.30 -2.38 -6.23
CA SER A 51 -27.11 -2.26 -5.39
C SER A 51 -27.49 -1.58 -4.08
N GLU A 52 -27.08 -2.15 -2.96
CA GLU A 52 -27.21 -1.52 -1.65
C GLU A 52 -26.02 -0.59 -1.39
N VAL A 53 -26.26 0.51 -0.69
CA VAL A 53 -25.22 1.51 -0.38
C VAL A 53 -25.09 1.64 1.12
N PHE A 54 -23.91 1.29 1.64
CA PHE A 54 -23.59 1.35 3.07
C PHE A 54 -22.54 2.44 3.33
N LYS A 55 -22.65 3.17 4.44
CA LYS A 55 -21.49 3.87 5.00
C LYS A 55 -20.53 2.87 5.62
N LEU A 56 -19.25 3.20 5.68
CA LEU A 56 -18.27 2.36 6.39
C LEU A 56 -18.66 2.12 7.86
N SER A 57 -19.21 3.14 8.54
CA SER A 57 -19.64 3.06 9.94
C SER A 57 -20.80 2.07 10.19
N GLU A 58 -21.61 1.79 9.18
CA GLU A 58 -22.69 0.79 9.28
C GLU A 58 -22.12 -0.63 9.21
N LEU A 59 -21.03 -0.80 8.45
CA LEU A 59 -20.33 -2.08 8.31
C LEU A 59 -19.30 -2.31 9.43
N LEU A 60 -18.82 -1.25 10.07
CA LEU A 60 -17.86 -1.31 11.17
C LEU A 60 -18.30 -0.38 12.32
N PRO A 61 -19.35 -0.75 13.06
CA PRO A 61 -19.82 0.05 14.19
C PRO A 61 -18.80 0.02 15.33
N GLN A 62 -18.67 1.14 16.06
CA GLN A 62 -17.73 1.30 17.18
C GLN A 62 -16.29 0.91 16.79
N ALA A 63 -15.87 1.32 15.59
CA ALA A 63 -14.58 0.98 15.03
C ALA A 63 -13.41 1.50 15.87
N PHE A 64 -12.43 0.64 16.11
CA PHE A 64 -11.09 1.05 16.51
C PHE A 64 -10.34 1.65 15.30
N GLY A 65 -9.56 2.70 15.50
CA GLY A 65 -8.83 3.37 14.42
C GLY A 65 -7.81 4.41 14.90
N PRO A 66 -7.33 5.28 13.98
CA PRO A 66 -6.26 6.25 14.27
C PRO A 66 -6.55 7.16 15.47
N GLN A 67 -7.81 7.53 15.67
CA GLN A 67 -8.24 8.39 16.77
C GLN A 67 -8.01 7.79 18.16
N ASP A 68 -8.15 6.46 18.30
CA ASP A 68 -7.97 5.75 19.58
C ASP A 68 -6.49 5.68 19.97
N LEU A 69 -5.59 5.92 19.01
CA LEU A 69 -4.14 6.01 19.18
C LEU A 69 -3.63 7.46 19.08
N GLU A 70 -4.52 8.45 19.16
CA GLU A 70 -4.22 9.88 19.05
C GLU A 70 -3.50 10.30 17.75
N ILE A 71 -3.62 9.49 16.69
CA ILE A 71 -3.03 9.77 15.38
C ILE A 71 -3.96 10.68 14.56
N LYS A 72 -3.43 11.85 14.19
CA LYS A 72 -4.14 12.84 13.36
C LYS A 72 -3.96 12.63 11.85
N SER A 73 -2.87 12.01 11.41
CA SER A 73 -2.68 11.71 9.98
C SER A 73 -3.59 10.56 9.55
N ARG A 74 -3.90 10.49 8.26
CA ARG A 74 -4.75 9.46 7.65
C ARG A 74 -4.13 9.00 6.34
N LEU A 75 -4.35 7.73 5.98
CA LEU A 75 -3.86 7.16 4.73
C LEU A 75 -4.47 7.89 3.53
N MET A 76 -3.67 8.08 2.48
CA MET A 76 -3.95 8.89 1.27
C MET A 76 -3.76 10.40 1.41
N LYS A 77 -3.42 10.91 2.60
CA LYS A 77 -2.89 12.27 2.71
C LYS A 77 -1.55 12.35 1.97
N THR A 78 -1.28 13.48 1.31
CA THR A 78 0.03 13.74 0.71
C THR A 78 1.07 13.88 1.82
N GLU A 79 2.07 13.00 1.81
CA GLU A 79 3.17 12.95 2.77
C GLU A 79 4.52 13.12 2.06
N ASN A 80 5.48 13.74 2.76
CA ASN A 80 6.89 13.79 2.37
C ASN A 80 7.75 13.78 3.63
N HIS A 81 8.31 12.62 3.95
CA HIS A 81 9.08 12.38 5.18
C HIS A 81 10.50 12.93 5.15
N LYS A 82 10.92 13.58 4.06
CA LYS A 82 12.25 14.20 3.88
C LYS A 82 13.43 13.24 4.09
N LEU A 83 13.25 11.96 3.76
CA LEU A 83 14.32 10.96 3.79
C LEU A 83 15.39 11.30 2.76
N GLU A 84 16.66 11.23 3.17
CA GLU A 84 17.80 11.70 2.39
C GLU A 84 18.10 10.82 1.16
N LYS A 85 18.58 11.43 0.07
CA LYS A 85 18.96 10.75 -1.19
C LYS A 85 20.46 10.90 -1.52
N LYS A 86 21.31 11.20 -0.53
CA LYS A 86 22.69 11.67 -0.74
C LYS A 86 23.53 10.64 -1.53
N ASN A 87 24.14 11.11 -2.62
CA ASN A 87 25.07 10.36 -3.47
C ASN A 87 24.49 9.11 -4.16
N ILE A 88 23.17 9.04 -4.38
CA ILE A 88 22.51 7.92 -5.07
C ILE A 88 22.15 8.34 -6.50
N ASN A 89 22.74 7.67 -7.48
CA ASN A 89 22.43 7.87 -8.91
C ASN A 89 21.57 6.75 -9.52
N ASP A 90 21.35 5.65 -8.79
CA ASP A 90 20.55 4.54 -9.26
C ASP A 90 19.06 4.90 -9.26
N LYS A 91 18.45 4.96 -10.45
CA LYS A 91 17.03 5.30 -10.63
C LYS A 91 16.09 4.37 -9.86
N LEU A 92 16.40 3.07 -9.74
CA LEU A 92 15.55 2.12 -9.01
C LEU A 92 15.59 2.41 -7.50
N VAL A 93 16.77 2.72 -6.97
CA VAL A 93 16.95 3.08 -5.55
C VAL A 93 16.27 4.41 -5.25
N LEU A 94 16.45 5.42 -6.11
CA LEU A 94 15.78 6.72 -5.97
C LEU A 94 14.25 6.59 -5.97
N SER A 95 13.69 5.70 -6.81
CA SER A 95 12.25 5.40 -6.81
C SER A 95 11.80 4.73 -5.51
N ALA A 96 12.59 3.82 -4.94
CA ALA A 96 12.24 3.15 -3.68
C ALA A 96 12.25 4.15 -2.51
N ILE A 97 13.23 5.05 -2.47
CA ILE A 97 13.30 6.13 -1.46
C ILE A 97 12.16 7.14 -1.66
N ASP A 98 11.77 7.45 -2.90
CA ASP A 98 10.61 8.31 -3.16
C ASP A 98 9.30 7.66 -2.70
N ALA A 99 9.16 6.36 -2.89
CA ALA A 99 8.02 5.60 -2.38
C ALA A 99 8.00 5.57 -0.85
N ALA A 100 9.15 5.35 -0.20
CA ALA A 100 9.29 5.42 1.26
C ALA A 100 8.90 6.81 1.80
N ASN A 101 9.35 7.89 1.14
CA ASN A 101 9.00 9.27 1.49
C ASN A 101 7.51 9.58 1.45
N LYS A 102 6.75 8.85 0.63
CA LYS A 102 5.29 9.01 0.45
C LYS A 102 4.49 7.91 1.14
N SER A 103 5.14 7.04 1.93
CA SER A 103 4.49 5.96 2.65
C SER A 103 3.66 6.48 3.84
N TYR A 104 2.82 5.62 4.40
CA TYR A 104 2.02 5.93 5.57
C TYR A 104 2.38 4.95 6.70
N ALA A 105 3.14 5.44 7.69
CA ALA A 105 3.59 4.65 8.82
C ALA A 105 3.60 5.47 10.13
N PRO A 106 2.46 6.02 10.57
CA PRO A 106 2.44 6.90 11.75
C PRO A 106 2.64 6.15 13.06
N TYR A 107 2.54 4.81 13.10
CA TYR A 107 2.60 4.02 14.32
C TYR A 107 4.03 3.61 14.63
N SER A 108 4.71 2.98 13.68
CA SER A 108 6.11 2.55 13.87
C SER A 108 7.15 3.57 13.43
N LYS A 109 6.76 4.53 12.57
CA LYS A 109 7.66 5.41 11.81
C LYS A 109 8.59 4.70 10.82
N ASN A 110 8.34 3.43 10.53
CA ASN A 110 9.10 2.66 9.53
C ASN A 110 8.65 3.03 8.10
N TYR A 111 8.97 4.26 7.68
CA TYR A 111 8.67 4.73 6.34
C TYR A 111 9.40 3.87 5.32
N SER A 112 8.66 3.10 4.53
CA SER A 112 9.25 2.09 3.64
C SER A 112 8.59 2.05 2.27
N GLY A 113 9.41 1.74 1.29
CA GLY A 113 9.05 1.69 -0.12
C GLY A 113 9.83 0.61 -0.85
N VAL A 114 9.17 -0.04 -1.80
CA VAL A 114 9.77 -1.06 -2.66
C VAL A 114 9.63 -0.62 -4.10
N SER A 115 10.71 -0.73 -4.88
CA SER A 115 10.66 -0.56 -6.32
C SER A 115 11.16 -1.81 -7.03
N ILE A 116 10.43 -2.24 -8.05
CA ILE A 116 10.66 -3.44 -8.84
C ILE A 116 10.88 -3.03 -10.29
N LYS A 117 11.95 -3.55 -10.90
CA LYS A 117 12.22 -3.40 -12.33
C LYS A 117 11.85 -4.69 -13.06
N LEU A 118 11.08 -4.55 -14.13
CA LEU A 118 10.71 -5.65 -15.01
C LEU A 118 11.68 -5.75 -16.20
N SER A 119 11.64 -6.88 -16.91
CA SER A 119 12.51 -7.19 -18.05
C SER A 119 12.35 -6.24 -19.24
N ASP A 120 11.21 -5.54 -19.35
CA ASP A 120 10.96 -4.48 -20.34
C ASP A 120 11.58 -3.12 -19.93
N GLY A 121 12.19 -3.04 -18.75
CA GLY A 121 12.77 -1.83 -18.19
C GLY A 121 11.82 -0.97 -17.37
N THR A 122 10.52 -1.30 -17.32
CA THR A 122 9.53 -0.57 -16.52
C THR A 122 9.81 -0.72 -15.03
N ILE A 123 9.61 0.36 -14.27
CA ILE A 123 9.77 0.38 -12.81
C ILE A 123 8.41 0.62 -12.17
N PHE A 124 8.01 -0.27 -11.28
CA PHE A 124 6.83 -0.13 -10.44
C PHE A 124 7.26 0.05 -8.99
N SER A 125 6.59 0.96 -8.27
CA SER A 125 6.91 1.23 -6.87
C SER A 125 5.68 1.09 -6.00
N GLY A 126 5.86 0.47 -4.84
CA GLY A 126 4.86 0.31 -3.79
C GLY A 126 5.29 1.03 -2.52
N ARG A 127 4.31 1.51 -1.79
CA ARG A 127 4.47 2.26 -0.55
C ARG A 127 3.88 1.46 0.60
N TYR A 128 4.51 1.52 1.77
CA TYR A 128 3.97 0.93 2.99
C TYR A 128 2.73 1.70 3.45
N ALA A 129 1.68 0.99 3.83
CA ALA A 129 0.48 1.54 4.43
C ALA A 129 0.18 0.80 5.73
N GLU A 130 0.61 1.37 6.83
CA GLU A 130 0.26 0.87 8.16
C GLU A 130 -1.22 1.05 8.45
N ASN A 131 -1.69 0.26 9.41
CA ASN A 131 -3.03 0.36 9.95
C ASN A 131 -3.00 0.40 11.48
N ALA A 132 -3.94 1.12 12.08
CA ALA A 132 -4.09 1.21 13.54
C ALA A 132 -4.14 -0.16 14.21
N ALA A 133 -4.80 -1.14 13.58
CA ALA A 133 -4.96 -2.50 14.11
C ALA A 133 -3.78 -3.44 13.77
N TYR A 134 -2.68 -2.90 13.26
CA TYR A 134 -1.42 -3.55 12.91
C TYR A 134 -1.53 -4.63 11.81
N ASN A 135 -2.27 -5.71 12.04
CA ASN A 135 -2.43 -6.82 11.09
C ASN A 135 -2.97 -6.37 9.71
N PRO A 136 -3.87 -5.38 9.60
CA PRO A 136 -4.32 -4.86 8.32
C PRO A 136 -3.30 -4.02 7.54
N SER A 137 -2.10 -3.81 8.09
CA SER A 137 -1.05 -3.09 7.38
C SER A 137 -0.68 -3.81 6.08
N LEU A 138 -0.49 -3.04 5.02
CA LEU A 138 -0.13 -3.54 3.71
C LEU A 138 1.34 -3.26 3.43
N SER A 139 2.13 -4.31 3.19
CA SER A 139 3.57 -4.17 2.96
C SER A 139 3.87 -3.41 1.65
N PRO A 140 5.02 -2.70 1.57
CA PRO A 140 5.41 -2.00 0.35
C PRO A 140 5.58 -2.94 -0.84
N LEU A 141 6.03 -4.19 -0.61
CA LEU A 141 6.14 -5.21 -1.66
C LEU A 141 4.76 -5.62 -2.20
N GLN A 142 3.79 -5.91 -1.33
CA GLN A 142 2.42 -6.25 -1.75
C GLN A 142 1.79 -5.10 -2.54
N SER A 143 2.02 -3.85 -2.09
CA SER A 143 1.59 -2.64 -2.79
C SER A 143 2.18 -2.55 -4.21
N ALA A 144 3.48 -2.83 -4.37
CA ALA A 144 4.16 -2.83 -5.66
C ALA A 144 3.64 -3.94 -6.60
N LEU A 145 3.50 -5.17 -6.09
CA LEU A 145 3.02 -6.31 -6.87
C LEU A 145 1.56 -6.14 -7.30
N ALA A 146 0.70 -5.61 -6.42
CA ALA A 146 -0.67 -5.26 -6.79
C ALA A 146 -0.71 -4.20 -7.90
N PHE A 147 0.19 -3.22 -7.86
CA PHE A 147 0.28 -2.20 -8.89
C PHE A 147 0.77 -2.76 -10.23
N ILE A 148 1.75 -3.67 -10.21
CA ILE A 148 2.17 -4.42 -11.40
C ILE A 148 1.00 -5.20 -11.97
N ASN A 149 0.30 -6.00 -11.16
CA ASN A 149 -0.84 -6.82 -11.58
C ASN A 149 -1.94 -6.02 -12.30
N LEU A 150 -2.22 -4.80 -11.84
CA LEU A 150 -3.26 -3.96 -12.45
C LEU A 150 -2.80 -3.29 -13.75
N ASN A 151 -1.50 -3.06 -13.93
CA ASN A 151 -0.95 -2.43 -15.14
C ASN A 151 -0.44 -3.45 -16.17
N LYS A 152 -0.17 -4.69 -15.75
CA LYS A 152 0.42 -5.74 -16.57
C LYS A 152 -0.49 -6.95 -16.61
N LYS A 153 -1.21 -7.10 -17.73
CA LYS A 153 -2.15 -8.21 -17.95
C LYS A 153 -1.45 -9.56 -18.24
N ASN A 154 -0.12 -9.62 -18.33
CA ASN A 154 0.59 -10.83 -18.74
C ASN A 154 1.95 -11.02 -18.03
N TRP A 155 1.97 -11.85 -16.98
CA TRP A 155 3.18 -12.27 -16.28
C TRP A 155 4.04 -13.29 -17.05
N ASN A 156 3.52 -13.89 -18.12
CA ASN A 156 4.24 -14.97 -18.82
C ASN A 156 5.49 -14.45 -19.55
N ASN A 157 5.50 -13.16 -19.92
CA ASN A 157 6.59 -12.56 -20.70
C ASN A 157 7.42 -11.54 -19.92
N GLU A 158 6.94 -11.07 -18.77
CA GLU A 158 7.58 -10.02 -17.98
C GLU A 158 8.12 -10.60 -16.68
N LYS A 159 9.46 -10.63 -16.57
CA LYS A 159 10.16 -11.14 -15.39
C LYS A 159 10.62 -10.00 -14.51
N ILE A 160 10.54 -10.19 -13.20
CA ILE A 160 11.22 -9.33 -12.24
C ILE A 160 12.74 -9.52 -12.41
N ILE A 161 13.48 -8.44 -12.70
CA ILE A 161 14.94 -8.50 -12.93
C ILE A 161 15.76 -7.78 -11.85
N ASP A 162 15.15 -6.85 -11.11
CA ASP A 162 15.80 -6.16 -10.00
C ASP A 162 14.72 -5.64 -9.03
N ALA A 163 15.06 -5.54 -7.74
CA ALA A 163 14.18 -5.01 -6.71
C ALA A 163 14.98 -4.32 -5.61
N VAL A 164 14.48 -3.17 -5.16
CA VAL A 164 15.05 -2.40 -4.06
C VAL A 164 14.00 -2.20 -2.98
N LEU A 165 14.35 -2.49 -1.73
CA LEU A 165 13.65 -2.03 -0.53
C LEU A 165 14.43 -0.87 0.06
N ALA A 166 13.75 0.25 0.30
CA ALA A 166 14.24 1.37 1.09
C ALA A 166 13.35 1.55 2.32
N GLU A 167 13.93 1.62 3.53
CA GLU A 167 13.15 1.83 4.76
C GLU A 167 13.89 2.68 5.79
N ALA A 168 13.10 3.42 6.59
CA ALA A 168 13.59 4.21 7.71
C ALA A 168 14.13 3.33 8.85
N VAL A 169 15.13 3.83 9.57
CA VAL A 169 15.69 3.15 10.75
C VAL A 169 14.69 3.15 11.91
N THR A 170 14.13 1.97 12.23
CA THR A 170 13.24 1.73 13.37
C THR A 170 13.46 0.34 13.96
N ASP A 171 12.70 -0.01 15.01
CA ASP A 171 12.73 -1.35 15.64
C ASP A 171 12.03 -2.44 14.82
N ILE A 172 11.14 -2.05 13.89
CA ILE A 172 10.56 -2.96 12.91
C ILE A 172 11.28 -2.85 11.56
N SER A 173 11.22 -3.91 10.76
CA SER A 173 11.80 -3.97 9.42
C SER A 173 10.90 -4.77 8.47
N GLN A 174 10.77 -4.31 7.24
CA GLN A 174 10.10 -5.03 6.16
C GLN A 174 11.04 -6.02 5.45
N LYS A 175 12.34 -6.03 5.77
CA LYS A 175 13.38 -6.70 4.98
C LYS A 175 13.16 -8.20 4.85
N GLU A 176 13.07 -8.92 5.97
CA GLU A 176 13.00 -10.38 5.95
C GLU A 176 11.75 -10.88 5.22
N THR A 177 10.58 -10.30 5.51
CA THR A 177 9.34 -10.64 4.83
C THR A 177 9.39 -10.30 3.34
N THR A 178 9.99 -9.15 2.97
CA THR A 178 10.18 -8.76 1.57
C THR A 178 11.10 -9.74 0.84
N GLU A 179 12.23 -10.13 1.44
CA GLU A 179 13.16 -11.11 0.87
C GLU A 179 12.49 -12.48 0.69
N THR A 180 11.82 -13.00 1.71
CA THR A 180 11.14 -14.30 1.66
C THR A 180 10.07 -14.33 0.58
N LEU A 181 9.21 -13.31 0.50
CA LEU A 181 8.15 -13.26 -0.51
C LEU A 181 8.72 -13.03 -1.92
N LEU A 182 9.73 -12.19 -2.08
CA LEU A 182 10.36 -11.96 -3.38
C LEU A 182 11.01 -13.23 -3.93
N ASN A 183 11.64 -14.02 -3.05
CA ASN A 183 12.26 -15.29 -3.40
C ASN A 183 11.26 -16.38 -3.81
N SER A 184 10.00 -16.29 -3.36
CA SER A 184 8.96 -17.26 -3.77
C SER A 184 8.43 -17.01 -5.18
N ILE A 185 8.59 -15.79 -5.70
CA ILE A 185 8.08 -15.37 -7.02
C ILE A 185 9.18 -15.05 -8.04
N SER A 186 10.44 -14.94 -7.61
CA SER A 186 11.57 -14.57 -8.47
C SER A 186 12.89 -15.13 -7.93
N LYS A 187 13.93 -15.18 -8.76
CA LYS A 187 15.29 -15.63 -8.38
C LYS A 187 16.26 -14.49 -8.10
N ILE A 188 15.77 -13.25 -7.99
CA ILE A 188 16.62 -12.08 -7.81
C ILE A 188 16.94 -11.85 -6.34
N LYS A 189 18.08 -11.19 -6.08
CA LYS A 189 18.44 -10.76 -4.73
C LYS A 189 17.85 -9.37 -4.46
N LEU A 190 17.16 -9.21 -3.33
CA LEU A 190 16.70 -7.90 -2.88
C LEU A 190 17.90 -7.01 -2.57
N ARG A 191 17.91 -5.79 -3.12
CA ARG A 191 18.83 -4.73 -2.69
C ARG A 191 18.18 -3.94 -1.56
N TYR A 192 18.88 -3.80 -0.45
CA TYR A 192 18.34 -3.20 0.77
C TYR A 192 19.06 -1.90 1.12
N TYR A 193 18.29 -0.84 1.34
CA TYR A 193 18.80 0.48 1.71
C TYR A 193 18.10 0.95 2.97
N LYS A 194 18.89 1.19 4.01
CA LYS A 194 18.42 1.80 5.25
C LYS A 194 18.65 3.31 5.16
N ILE A 195 17.61 4.10 5.40
CA ILE A 195 17.59 5.57 5.23
C ILE A 195 17.12 6.29 6.49
#